data_AF-A0A7V9UNN5-F1
#
_entry.id   AF-A0A7V9UNN5-F1
#
_cell.length_a   1.000
_cell.length_b   1.000
_cell.length_c   1.000
_cell.angle_alpha   90.00
_cell.angle_beta   90.00
_cell.angle_gamma   90.00
#
_symmetry.space_group_name_H-M   'P 1'
#
loop_
_entity.id
_entity.type
_entity.pdbx_description
1 polymer ?
#
loop_
_entity_poly.entity_id
_entity_poly.type
_entity_poly.pdbx_seq_one_letter_code
_entity_poly.pdbx_strand_id
1 'polypeptide(L)'
;MRVELTAMPNNSFNASAHNGAFICEAGVIVAARRAALIRAFGILPCVNMTKIDYRDWTFDCDVESTRRAYESILAGGVETCSCSGCRNFLAQRQLVFPEEVINLFGQLGINYKRDAEIYHTARIESGLHLYGGWFHFIGNILKQPDVPAKLNGHFTVDFIVSRSLAAESFGNQPLVQVEITAEVPWILKEEKEPD
;
A
#
# COMPACT_ATOMS: atom_id res chain seq x y z
N MET A 1 25.13 -24.50 56.27
CA MET A 1 25.21 -25.29 55.03
C MET A 1 26.25 -24.61 54.15
N ARG A 2 27.36 -25.31 53.90
CA ARG A 2 28.62 -24.83 53.31
C ARG A 2 28.75 -25.45 51.91
N VAL A 3 29.68 -24.91 51.10
CA VAL A 3 30.37 -25.53 49.94
C VAL A 3 29.68 -25.32 48.57
N GLU A 4 30.34 -24.96 47.46
CA GLU A 4 31.66 -24.41 47.05
C GLU A 4 31.53 -24.02 45.56
N LEU A 5 32.40 -23.13 45.08
CA LEU A 5 32.68 -22.92 43.65
C LEU A 5 33.44 -24.12 43.07
N THR A 6 33.22 -24.44 41.79
CA THR A 6 34.27 -25.07 40.95
C THR A 6 34.08 -24.74 39.48
N ALA A 7 35.22 -24.71 38.78
CA ALA A 7 35.48 -24.06 37.51
C ALA A 7 35.25 -24.96 36.26
N MET A 8 35.42 -24.34 35.09
CA MET A 8 35.30 -24.87 33.72
C MET A 8 36.30 -26.01 33.38
N PRO A 9 36.18 -26.60 32.17
CA PRO A 9 37.16 -26.19 31.16
C PRO A 9 36.63 -26.03 29.72
N ASN A 10 37.42 -25.22 29.00
CA ASN A 10 37.42 -24.94 27.57
C ASN A 10 37.43 -26.19 26.70
N ASN A 11 36.84 -26.11 25.50
CA ASN A 11 37.39 -26.84 24.35
C ASN A 11 37.34 -25.99 23.09
N SER A 12 38.52 -25.48 22.73
CA SER A 12 38.87 -24.92 21.43
C SER A 12 39.46 -26.04 20.58
N PHE A 13 38.98 -26.29 19.36
CA PHE A 13 39.83 -26.89 18.33
C PHE A 13 39.51 -26.35 16.93
N ASN A 14 40.60 -26.05 16.26
CA ASN A 14 40.77 -25.30 15.04
C ASN A 14 40.90 -26.23 13.83
N ALA A 15 40.63 -25.66 12.65
CA ALA A 15 41.24 -25.96 11.34
C ALA A 15 41.01 -27.34 10.68
N SER A 16 40.52 -27.33 9.44
CA SER A 16 41.43 -27.28 8.29
C SER A 16 40.66 -27.15 6.97
N ALA A 17 41.05 -26.15 6.18
CA ALA A 17 40.73 -26.07 4.77
C ALA A 17 41.78 -26.89 4.02
N HIS A 18 41.37 -27.99 3.40
CA HIS A 18 42.23 -28.73 2.50
C HIS A 18 42.06 -28.21 1.07
N ASN A 19 43.08 -27.48 0.62
CA ASN A 19 43.40 -27.32 -0.80
C ASN A 19 43.79 -28.69 -1.36
N GLY A 20 43.11 -29.12 -2.42
CA GLY A 20 43.51 -30.28 -3.21
C GLY A 20 43.36 -29.97 -4.69
N ALA A 21 44.48 -29.83 -5.39
CA ALA A 21 44.55 -29.82 -6.85
C ALA A 21 45.31 -31.06 -7.34
N PHE A 22 44.64 -31.84 -8.19
CA PHE A 22 45.08 -32.61 -9.37
C PHE A 22 46.41 -33.39 -9.40
N ILE A 23 46.27 -34.70 -9.67
CA ILE A 23 46.78 -35.51 -10.82
C ILE A 23 46.13 -36.92 -10.67
N CYS A 24 45.69 -37.73 -11.65
CA CYS A 24 45.97 -37.93 -13.07
C CYS A 24 44.80 -38.70 -13.77
N GLU A 25 44.71 -38.51 -15.09
CA GLU A 25 44.25 -39.41 -16.18
C GLU A 25 42.80 -39.97 -16.32
N ALA A 26 42.41 -40.04 -17.60
CA ALA A 26 41.22 -40.63 -18.23
C ALA A 26 39.90 -39.84 -18.12
N GLY A 27 39.52 -39.25 -19.26
CA GLY A 27 38.38 -38.36 -19.39
C GLY A 27 37.03 -39.02 -19.21
N VAL A 28 36.19 -38.35 -18.40
CA VAL A 28 34.74 -38.25 -18.58
C VAL A 28 34.35 -36.82 -18.19
N ILE A 29 33.68 -36.11 -19.09
CA ILE A 29 33.17 -34.76 -18.85
C ILE A 29 32.02 -34.88 -17.83
N VAL A 30 32.31 -34.61 -16.56
CA VAL A 30 31.26 -34.34 -15.56
C VAL A 30 31.06 -32.83 -15.54
N ALA A 31 29.90 -32.37 -16.01
CA ALA A 31 29.47 -30.99 -15.85
C ALA A 31 29.31 -30.68 -14.35
N ALA A 32 30.37 -30.20 -13.73
CA ALA A 32 30.34 -29.69 -12.37
C ALA A 32 29.46 -28.43 -12.36
N ARG A 33 28.30 -28.55 -11.72
CA ARG A 33 27.44 -27.43 -11.37
C ARG A 33 28.28 -26.36 -10.66
N ARG A 34 28.56 -25.24 -11.34
CA ARG A 34 28.99 -24.02 -10.66
C ARG A 34 27.79 -23.52 -9.86
N ALA A 35 27.70 -23.92 -8.60
CA ALA A 35 26.97 -23.16 -7.60
C ALA A 35 27.72 -21.84 -7.43
N ALA A 36 27.34 -20.84 -8.22
CA ALA A 36 27.71 -19.46 -7.94
C ALA A 36 27.01 -19.10 -6.62
N LEU A 37 27.76 -19.11 -5.53
CA LEU A 37 27.39 -18.42 -4.30
C LEU A 37 27.37 -16.92 -4.66
N ILE A 38 26.22 -16.42 -5.11
CA ILE A 38 25.95 -14.99 -5.07
C ILE A 38 25.82 -14.68 -3.58
N ARG A 39 26.94 -14.24 -2.97
CA ARG A 39 26.84 -13.39 -1.79
C ARG A 39 26.12 -12.13 -2.25
N ALA A 40 24.80 -12.13 -2.15
CA ALA A 40 23.98 -10.95 -2.32
C ALA A 40 24.33 -10.02 -1.14
N PHE A 41 25.39 -9.23 -1.31
CA PHE A 41 25.45 -7.94 -0.63
C PHE A 41 24.19 -7.21 -1.07
N GLY A 42 23.31 -6.94 -0.10
CA GLY A 42 21.99 -6.37 -0.30
C GLY A 42 22.07 -5.06 -1.07
N ILE A 43 21.86 -5.15 -2.39
CA ILE A 43 21.32 -4.02 -3.14
C ILE A 43 19.84 -4.09 -2.83
N LEU A 44 19.43 -3.42 -1.75
CA LEU A 44 18.03 -3.04 -1.58
C LEU A 44 17.59 -2.43 -2.91
N PRO A 45 16.49 -2.89 -3.54
CA PRO A 45 15.99 -2.25 -4.73
C PRO A 45 15.87 -0.76 -4.40
N CYS A 46 16.56 0.07 -5.17
CA CYS A 46 16.46 1.51 -5.06
C CYS A 46 14.98 1.86 -5.22
N VAL A 47 14.35 2.25 -4.12
CA VAL A 47 12.96 2.69 -4.07
C VAL A 47 12.89 3.89 -5.01
N ASN A 48 12.20 3.74 -6.14
CA ASN A 48 12.13 4.80 -7.14
C ASN A 48 11.07 5.82 -6.70
N MET A 49 11.48 6.71 -5.80
CA MET A 49 10.63 7.76 -5.27
C MET A 49 10.40 8.82 -6.35
N THR A 50 9.14 9.01 -6.72
CA THR A 50 8.69 10.04 -7.66
C THR A 50 8.11 11.20 -6.89
N LYS A 51 8.57 12.42 -7.19
CA LYS A 51 7.95 13.63 -6.63
C LYS A 51 6.67 13.93 -7.40
N ILE A 52 5.55 14.07 -6.69
CA ILE A 52 4.25 14.40 -7.26
C ILE A 52 3.73 15.66 -6.59
N ASP A 53 3.34 16.65 -7.39
CA ASP A 53 2.68 17.86 -6.92
C ASP A 53 1.20 17.79 -7.30
N TYR A 54 0.32 18.09 -6.34
CA TYR A 54 -1.12 18.16 -6.56
C TYR A 54 -1.67 19.41 -5.87
N ARG A 55 -2.00 20.43 -6.66
CA ARG A 55 -2.37 21.76 -6.15
C ARG A 55 -1.28 22.24 -5.18
N ASP A 56 -1.63 22.52 -3.92
CA ASP A 56 -0.69 22.98 -2.90
C ASP A 56 0.04 21.86 -2.16
N TRP A 57 -0.27 20.60 -2.45
CA TRP A 57 0.39 19.43 -1.89
C TRP A 57 1.62 19.02 -2.68
N THR A 58 2.60 18.47 -1.97
CA THR A 58 3.76 17.82 -2.56
C THR A 58 4.03 16.51 -1.83
N PHE A 59 4.31 15.46 -2.59
CA PHE A 59 4.59 14.12 -2.08
C PHE A 59 5.88 13.57 -2.67
N ASP A 60 6.52 12.66 -1.94
CA ASP A 60 7.39 11.63 -2.51
C ASP A 60 6.61 10.31 -2.52
N CYS A 61 6.56 9.63 -3.66
CA CYS A 61 5.73 8.44 -3.84
C CYS A 61 6.49 7.31 -4.52
N ASP A 62 6.39 6.10 -3.98
CA ASP A 62 6.74 4.88 -4.71
C ASP A 62 5.51 4.37 -5.47
N VAL A 63 5.34 4.91 -6.68
CA VAL A 63 4.18 4.64 -7.55
C VAL A 63 4.14 3.16 -7.97
N GLU A 64 5.30 2.55 -8.24
CA GLU A 64 5.40 1.17 -8.69
C GLU A 64 5.05 0.19 -7.58
N SER A 65 5.52 0.42 -6.35
CA SER A 65 5.14 -0.39 -5.19
C SER A 65 3.68 -0.17 -4.83
N THR A 66 3.16 1.05 -4.96
CA THR A 66 1.73 1.33 -4.74
C THR A 66 0.87 0.51 -5.69
N ARG A 67 1.18 0.53 -7.00
CA ARG A 67 0.44 -0.25 -8.00
C ARG A 67 0.47 -1.75 -7.72
N ARG A 68 1.64 -2.29 -7.40
CA ARG A 68 1.80 -3.72 -7.04
C ARG A 68 0.99 -4.09 -5.80
N ALA A 69 0.92 -3.22 -4.81
CA ALA A 69 0.09 -3.45 -3.63
C ALA A 69 -1.40 -3.55 -4.03
N TYR A 70 -1.89 -2.64 -4.88
CA TYR A 70 -3.26 -2.65 -5.39
C TYR A 70 -3.59 -3.86 -6.28
N GLU A 71 -2.65 -4.40 -7.05
CA GLU A 71 -2.86 -5.61 -7.89
C GLU A 71 -3.26 -6.84 -7.08
N SER A 72 -2.84 -6.91 -5.82
CA SER A 72 -3.21 -8.00 -4.91
C SER A 72 -4.57 -7.82 -4.21
N ILE A 73 -5.17 -6.63 -4.30
CA ILE A 73 -6.47 -6.35 -3.69
C ILE A 73 -7.57 -6.83 -4.64
N LEU A 74 -8.26 -7.91 -4.25
CA LEU A 74 -9.29 -8.55 -5.08
C LEU A 74 -10.56 -7.69 -5.22
N ALA A 75 -10.99 -7.07 -4.12
CA ALA A 75 -12.20 -6.26 -4.04
C ALA A 75 -11.98 -5.07 -3.08
N GLY A 76 -12.52 -3.90 -3.40
CA GLY A 76 -12.51 -2.75 -2.48
C GLY A 76 -13.47 -2.93 -1.31
N GLY A 77 -13.33 -2.12 -0.25
CA GLY A 77 -14.23 -2.11 0.90
C GLY A 77 -15.69 -2.02 0.49
N VAL A 78 -16.02 -1.11 -0.42
CA VAL A 78 -17.36 -0.92 -0.97
C VAL A 78 -17.91 -2.16 -1.69
N GLU A 79 -17.03 -2.98 -2.30
CA GLU A 79 -17.39 -4.22 -3.01
C GLU A 79 -17.62 -5.40 -2.05
N THR A 80 -17.10 -5.32 -0.82
CA THR A 80 -17.29 -6.35 0.22
C THR A 80 -18.44 -6.05 1.18
N CYS A 81 -18.89 -4.79 1.23
CA CYS A 81 -20.02 -4.37 2.06
C CYS A 81 -21.34 -4.46 1.28
N SER A 82 -22.35 -5.07 1.90
CA SER A 82 -23.69 -5.22 1.34
C SER A 82 -24.70 -4.23 1.92
N CYS A 83 -24.27 -3.09 2.47
CA CYS A 83 -25.21 -2.06 2.92
C CYS A 83 -25.77 -1.26 1.73
N SER A 84 -26.94 -0.62 1.91
CA SER A 84 -27.59 0.18 0.86
C SER A 84 -26.69 1.34 0.39
N GLY A 85 -25.98 1.99 1.30
CA GLY A 85 -25.04 3.07 0.99
C GLY A 85 -23.92 2.62 0.03
N CYS A 86 -23.28 1.48 0.32
CA CYS A 86 -22.23 0.92 -0.53
C CYS A 86 -22.77 0.47 -1.90
N ARG A 87 -23.95 -0.18 -1.94
CA ARG A 87 -24.61 -0.52 -3.21
C ARG A 87 -24.92 0.72 -4.04
N ASN A 88 -25.42 1.79 -3.41
CA ASN A 88 -25.74 3.04 -4.10
C ASN A 88 -24.50 3.71 -4.67
N PHE A 89 -23.39 3.72 -3.91
CA PHE A 89 -22.11 4.22 -4.41
C PHE A 89 -21.60 3.39 -5.59
N LEU A 90 -21.58 2.07 -5.46
CA LEU A 90 -21.11 1.16 -6.51
C LEU A 90 -21.87 1.29 -7.82
N ALA A 91 -23.20 1.47 -7.75
CA ALA A 91 -24.06 1.61 -8.91
C ALA A 91 -23.68 2.82 -9.80
N GLN A 92 -22.97 3.81 -9.25
CA GLN A 92 -22.57 5.03 -9.94
C GLN A 92 -21.10 5.41 -9.75
N ARG A 93 -20.25 4.52 -9.22
CA ARG A 93 -18.84 4.80 -8.85
C ARG A 93 -18.06 5.50 -9.96
N GLN A 94 -18.33 5.17 -11.22
CA GLN A 94 -17.67 5.77 -12.39
C GLN A 94 -17.93 7.27 -12.56
N LEU A 95 -19.01 7.79 -11.98
CA LEU A 95 -19.45 9.17 -12.09
C LEU A 95 -19.17 9.98 -10.81
N VAL A 96 -18.81 9.32 -9.71
CA VAL A 96 -18.57 9.99 -8.42
C VAL A 96 -17.25 10.74 -8.41
N PHE A 97 -16.20 10.15 -8.99
CA PHE A 97 -14.86 10.75 -8.97
C PHE A 97 -14.70 11.77 -10.10
N PRO A 98 -14.31 13.02 -9.79
CA PRO A 98 -13.89 13.96 -10.82
C PRO A 98 -12.69 13.44 -11.61
N GLU A 99 -12.60 13.79 -12.90
CA GLU A 99 -11.49 13.37 -13.77
C GLU A 99 -10.11 13.76 -13.19
N GLU A 100 -10.01 14.94 -12.57
CA GLU A 100 -8.81 15.40 -11.85
C GLU A 100 -8.35 14.39 -10.79
N VAL A 101 -9.29 13.80 -10.03
CA VAL A 101 -8.99 12.83 -8.96
C VAL A 101 -8.62 11.47 -9.54
N ILE A 102 -9.26 11.03 -10.63
CA ILE A 102 -8.89 9.79 -11.33
C ILE A 102 -7.46 9.90 -11.87
N ASN A 103 -7.11 11.05 -12.46
CA ASN A 103 -5.77 11.32 -12.95
C ASN A 103 -4.74 11.34 -11.80
N LEU A 104 -5.07 11.98 -10.67
CA LEU A 104 -4.23 11.97 -9.48
C LEU A 104 -4.00 10.56 -8.96
N PHE A 105 -5.05 9.74 -8.87
CA PHE A 105 -4.91 8.36 -8.41
C PHE A 105 -4.01 7.56 -9.36
N GLY A 106 -4.15 7.77 -10.67
CA GLY A 106 -3.23 7.19 -11.65
C GLY A 106 -1.77 7.59 -11.44
N GLN A 107 -1.50 8.87 -11.16
CA GLN A 107 -0.16 9.37 -10.86
C GLN A 107 0.42 8.76 -9.56
N LEU A 108 -0.41 8.57 -8.54
CA LEU A 108 -0.03 7.95 -7.27
C LEU A 108 0.05 6.40 -7.35
N GLY A 109 -0.37 5.79 -8.46
CA GLY A 109 -0.42 4.33 -8.60
C GLY A 109 -1.63 3.68 -7.90
N ILE A 110 -2.61 4.48 -7.48
CA ILE A 110 -3.83 4.05 -6.81
C ILE A 110 -4.84 3.51 -7.83
N ASN A 111 -5.44 2.36 -7.52
CA ASN A 111 -6.64 1.90 -8.22
C ASN A 111 -7.89 2.37 -7.46
N TYR A 112 -8.60 3.39 -7.98
CA TYR A 112 -9.80 3.96 -7.32
C TYR A 112 -10.95 2.96 -7.14
N LYS A 113 -10.88 1.76 -7.74
CA LYS A 113 -11.85 0.68 -7.56
C LYS A 113 -11.51 -0.26 -6.40
N ARG A 114 -10.44 0.03 -5.67
CA ARG A 114 -9.87 -0.78 -4.60
C ARG A 114 -9.71 0.06 -3.33
N ASP A 115 -10.76 0.79 -3.00
CA ASP A 115 -10.84 1.54 -1.75
C ASP A 115 -10.56 0.64 -0.54
N ALA A 116 -9.92 1.22 0.47
CA ALA A 116 -9.85 0.59 1.78
C ALA A 116 -11.23 0.62 2.45
N GLU A 117 -11.94 1.73 2.29
CA GLU A 117 -13.28 1.95 2.82
C GLU A 117 -14.02 2.98 1.95
N ILE A 118 -15.31 2.78 1.76
CA ILE A 118 -16.26 3.81 1.36
C ILE A 118 -17.47 3.65 2.27
N TYR A 119 -17.92 4.75 2.86
CA TYR A 119 -19.05 4.73 3.78
C TYR A 119 -20.01 5.88 3.49
N HIS A 120 -21.31 5.59 3.62
CA HIS A 120 -22.36 6.61 3.60
C HIS A 120 -22.48 7.22 4.99
N THR A 121 -22.54 8.55 5.05
CA THR A 121 -22.64 9.29 6.32
C THR A 121 -24.06 9.75 6.58
N ALA A 122 -24.65 10.52 5.67
CA ALA A 122 -25.97 11.11 5.86
C ALA A 122 -26.57 11.58 4.54
N ARG A 123 -27.87 11.88 4.54
CA ARG A 123 -28.48 12.76 3.54
C ARG A 123 -28.31 14.21 4.00
N ILE A 124 -27.99 15.11 3.08
CA ILE A 124 -27.82 16.54 3.36
C ILE A 124 -28.99 17.36 2.80
N GLU A 125 -29.08 18.64 3.17
CA GLU A 125 -30.21 19.53 2.85
C GLU A 125 -30.49 19.64 1.34
N SER A 126 -29.46 19.55 0.50
CA SER A 126 -29.60 19.54 -0.97
C SER A 126 -30.31 18.30 -1.52
N GLY A 127 -30.57 17.28 -0.69
CA GLY A 127 -31.07 15.98 -1.10
C GLY A 127 -30.00 15.01 -1.59
N LEU A 128 -28.74 15.45 -1.69
CA LEU A 128 -27.60 14.57 -1.96
C LEU A 128 -27.21 13.78 -0.70
N HIS A 129 -26.39 12.76 -0.89
CA HIS A 129 -25.90 11.90 0.18
C HIS A 129 -24.40 12.10 0.35
N LEU A 130 -23.98 12.36 1.58
CA LEU A 130 -22.58 12.52 1.94
C LEU A 130 -21.91 11.15 2.08
N TYR A 131 -20.81 10.98 1.38
CA TYR A 131 -19.94 9.81 1.45
C TYR A 131 -18.55 10.20 1.90
N GLY A 132 -17.93 9.35 2.70
CA GLY A 132 -16.50 9.36 2.98
C GLY A 132 -15.80 8.17 2.31
N GLY A 133 -14.48 8.26 2.16
CA GLY A 133 -13.70 7.17 1.59
C GLY A 133 -12.22 7.27 1.84
N TRP A 134 -11.56 6.12 1.92
CA TRP A 134 -10.13 6.02 2.18
C TRP A 134 -9.40 5.18 1.13
N PHE A 135 -8.25 5.68 0.73
CA PHE A 135 -7.26 5.00 -0.12
C PHE A 135 -5.87 5.21 0.47
N HIS A 136 -4.88 4.45 0.02
CA HIS A 136 -3.50 4.61 0.47
C HIS A 136 -2.51 4.60 -0.70
N PHE A 137 -1.41 5.32 -0.56
CA PHE A 137 -0.23 5.16 -1.41
C PHE A 137 1.04 5.13 -0.57
N ILE A 138 2.08 4.52 -1.13
CA ILE A 138 3.40 4.43 -0.47
C ILE A 138 4.17 5.71 -0.72
N GLY A 139 4.54 6.39 0.35
CA GLY A 139 5.19 7.69 0.26
C GLY A 139 5.11 8.52 1.54
N ASN A 140 5.53 9.77 1.44
CA ASN A 140 5.39 10.78 2.49
C ASN A 140 4.82 12.08 1.92
N ILE A 141 4.32 12.91 2.83
CA ILE A 141 3.87 14.28 2.53
C ILE A 141 5.06 15.20 2.74
N LEU A 142 5.51 15.88 1.69
CA LEU A 142 6.60 16.85 1.74
C LEU A 142 6.07 18.29 1.96
N LYS A 143 4.86 18.58 1.49
CA LYS A 143 4.15 19.85 1.70
C LYS A 143 2.68 19.57 1.91
N GLN A 144 2.14 20.08 3.02
CA GLN A 144 0.73 19.97 3.40
C GLN A 144 0.14 21.39 3.55
N PRO A 145 -0.92 21.74 2.81
CA PRO A 145 -1.72 22.93 3.07
C PRO A 145 -2.61 22.76 4.32
N ASP A 146 -3.11 23.87 4.84
CA ASP A 146 -3.99 23.87 6.03
C ASP A 146 -5.43 23.42 5.73
N VAL A 147 -5.81 23.38 4.45
CA VAL A 147 -7.17 23.07 4.02
C VAL A 147 -7.19 21.96 2.96
N PRO A 148 -8.19 21.06 3.01
CA PRO A 148 -8.40 20.06 1.97
C PRO A 148 -8.64 20.69 0.59
N ALA A 149 -8.30 19.94 -0.46
CA ALA A 149 -8.57 20.34 -1.83
C ALA A 149 -10.07 20.15 -2.14
N LYS A 150 -10.80 21.24 -2.40
CA LYS A 150 -12.19 21.20 -2.83
C LYS A 150 -12.32 21.20 -4.36
N LEU A 151 -13.17 20.35 -4.90
CA LEU A 151 -13.43 20.17 -6.32
C LEU A 151 -14.93 20.31 -6.59
N ASN A 152 -15.28 21.20 -7.52
CA ASN A 152 -16.64 21.40 -8.03
C ASN A 152 -17.73 21.61 -6.96
N GLY A 153 -17.35 22.00 -5.73
CA GLY A 153 -18.28 22.18 -4.61
C GLY A 153 -18.79 20.89 -3.94
N HIS A 154 -18.66 19.73 -4.59
CA HIS A 154 -19.27 18.47 -4.16
C HIS A 154 -18.27 17.36 -3.84
N PHE A 155 -16.96 17.60 -4.05
CA PHE A 155 -15.93 16.62 -3.80
C PHE A 155 -14.75 17.26 -3.08
N THR A 156 -14.19 16.57 -2.10
CA THR A 156 -13.02 17.02 -1.35
C THR A 156 -12.01 15.90 -1.28
N VAL A 157 -10.72 16.24 -1.38
CA VAL A 157 -9.59 15.34 -1.14
C VAL A 157 -8.68 15.94 -0.07
N ASP A 158 -8.33 15.15 0.93
CA ASP A 158 -7.32 15.45 1.92
C ASP A 158 -6.28 14.31 2.00
N PHE A 159 -5.13 14.59 2.58
CA PHE A 159 -4.05 13.64 2.74
C PHE A 159 -3.48 13.68 4.15
N ILE A 160 -3.37 12.51 4.78
CA ILE A 160 -2.81 12.39 6.13
C ILE A 160 -1.84 11.20 6.21
N VAL A 161 -0.89 11.27 7.14
CA VAL A 161 -0.05 10.12 7.47
C VAL A 161 -0.86 9.18 8.35
N SER A 162 -1.43 8.14 7.74
CA SER A 162 -2.25 7.13 8.41
C SER A 162 -2.18 5.79 7.68
N ARG A 163 -2.48 4.72 8.42
CA ARG A 163 -2.54 3.34 7.92
C ARG A 163 -3.89 2.68 8.22
N SER A 164 -4.91 3.46 8.58
CA SER A 164 -6.22 2.92 8.94
C SER A 164 -6.79 2.10 7.79
N LEU A 165 -7.11 0.84 8.07
CA LEU A 165 -7.66 -0.12 7.11
C LEU A 165 -6.79 -0.38 5.86
N ALA A 166 -5.51 -0.02 5.89
CA ALA A 166 -4.60 -0.31 4.79
C ALA A 166 -4.46 -1.83 4.60
N ALA A 167 -4.51 -2.27 3.33
CA ALA A 167 -4.33 -3.69 3.00
C ALA A 167 -2.94 -4.20 3.40
N GLU A 168 -2.85 -5.49 3.76
CA GLU A 168 -1.59 -6.12 4.16
C GLU A 168 -0.51 -6.07 3.07
N SER A 169 -0.91 -5.98 1.80
CA SER A 169 -0.03 -5.89 0.63
C SER A 169 0.86 -4.65 0.61
N PHE A 170 0.49 -3.61 1.36
CA PHE A 170 1.34 -2.43 1.54
C PHE A 170 2.55 -2.70 2.46
N GLY A 171 2.53 -3.78 3.24
CA GLY A 171 3.58 -4.14 4.19
C GLY A 171 3.87 -3.01 5.18
N ASN A 172 5.11 -2.91 5.67
CA ASN A 172 5.53 -1.90 6.65
C ASN A 172 6.03 -0.58 6.02
N GLN A 173 5.66 -0.30 4.78
CA GLN A 173 6.12 0.90 4.06
C GLN A 173 5.48 2.18 4.62
N PRO A 174 6.09 3.36 4.48
CA PRO A 174 5.44 4.62 4.82
C PRO A 174 4.19 4.80 3.93
N LEU A 175 3.05 5.16 4.54
CA LEU A 175 1.80 5.35 3.81
C LEU A 175 1.25 6.75 4.04
N VAL A 176 0.66 7.28 2.98
CA VAL A 176 -0.24 8.42 3.02
C VAL A 176 -1.64 7.89 2.73
N GLN A 177 -2.58 8.21 3.61
CA GLN A 177 -4.00 7.97 3.43
C GLN A 177 -4.60 9.15 2.67
N VAL A 178 -5.30 8.84 1.59
CA VAL A 178 -6.15 9.78 0.86
C VAL A 178 -7.54 9.71 1.47
N GLU A 179 -8.03 10.83 1.99
CA GLU A 179 -9.40 10.95 2.47
C GLU A 179 -10.23 11.69 1.45
N ILE A 180 -11.31 11.06 1.00
CA ILE A 180 -12.28 11.70 0.11
C ILE A 180 -13.57 11.98 0.86
N THR A 181 -14.23 13.05 0.46
CA THR A 181 -15.64 13.29 0.78
C THR A 181 -16.36 13.65 -0.51
N ALA A 182 -17.53 13.06 -0.73
CA ALA A 182 -18.31 13.27 -1.94
C ALA A 182 -19.80 13.43 -1.62
N GLU A 183 -20.45 14.37 -2.29
CA GLU A 183 -21.90 14.48 -2.32
C GLU A 183 -22.43 13.75 -3.55
N VAL A 184 -23.18 12.68 -3.33
CA VAL A 184 -23.57 11.71 -4.37
C VAL A 184 -25.09 11.54 -4.35
N PRO A 185 -25.78 11.51 -5.50
CA PRO A 185 -27.22 11.28 -5.50
C PRO A 185 -27.56 9.83 -5.08
N TRP A 186 -28.78 9.62 -4.61
CA TRP A 186 -29.32 8.27 -4.44
C TRP A 186 -30.01 7.80 -5.71
N ILE A 187 -29.56 6.69 -6.29
CA ILE A 187 -30.07 6.17 -7.57
C ILE A 187 -30.74 4.79 -7.44
N LEU A 188 -30.62 4.14 -6.29
CA LEU A 188 -31.31 2.89 -6.03
C LEU A 188 -32.78 3.17 -5.68
N LYS A 189 -33.68 2.28 -6.12
CA LYS A 189 -35.11 2.38 -5.78
C LYS A 189 -35.37 2.16 -4.29
N GLU A 190 -34.55 1.32 -3.67
CA GLU A 190 -34.53 1.13 -2.23
C GLU A 190 -33.83 2.34 -1.59
N GLU A 191 -34.60 3.38 -1.26
CA GLU A 191 -34.13 4.38 -0.31
C GLU A 191 -34.30 3.79 1.09
N LYS A 192 -33.19 3.66 1.81
CA LYS A 192 -33.25 3.42 3.25
C LYS A 192 -32.66 4.64 3.93
N GLU A 193 -33.51 5.53 4.41
CA GLU A 193 -33.09 6.36 5.53
C GLU A 193 -33.04 5.47 6.78
N PRO A 194 -31.94 5.48 7.55
CA PRO A 194 -31.76 4.59 8.71
C PRO A 194 -32.49 5.10 9.96
N ASP A 195 -32.80 4.17 10.87
CA ASP A 195 -32.95 4.48 12.29
C ASP A 195 -31.61 4.93 12.90
#